data_AF-A0A7H8KT24-F1
#
_entry.id   AF-A0A7H8KT24-F1
#
_cell.length_a   1.000
_cell.length_b   1.000
_cell.length_c   1.000
_cell.angle_alpha   90.00
_cell.angle_beta   90.00
_cell.angle_gamma   90.00
#
_symmetry.space_group_name_H-M   'P 1'
#
loop_
_entity.id
_entity.type
_entity.pdbx_description
1 polymer ?
#
loop_
_entity_poly.entity_id
_entity_poly.type
_entity_poly.pdbx_seq_one_letter_code
_entity_poly.pdbx_strand_id
1 'polypeptide(L)'
;MRSREYGPDLTPPWKRQQPAPKVAAERDLVVEEAATGFCGAVVRCERTAEGFTVTLEDRFGKHRVFPLVPRGFLLEGRVVTLVRPAAAAPAPPRGPGRTASGSVAVPGARARVARESRIYVEGRHDAELVERVWGDDLRIEGVVVEYLEGVDDLPAIVDSFAPGPGRRLGVLVDHLLPGTKEHRIAERVTGDHVLVVGHPYVDVWQAVKPAALGIPAWPAVPRGEVWKEGVCRRLGWPVDTPAAWKRILAAVDGWKDLEPELLGRVEELIDFVTLPGGAGA
;
A
#
# COMPACT_ATOMS: atom_id res chain seq x y z
N MET A 1 38.80 0.44 43.81
CA MET A 1 38.35 1.71 43.19
C MET A 1 36.85 1.62 42.97
N ARG A 2 36.04 2.33 43.77
CA ARG A 2 34.59 2.45 43.54
C ARG A 2 34.34 3.82 42.92
N SER A 3 33.70 3.81 41.76
CA SER A 3 33.37 5.01 40.96
C SER A 3 32.44 5.93 41.73
N ARG A 4 32.71 7.24 41.66
CA ARG A 4 31.88 8.30 42.24
C ARG A 4 30.55 8.38 41.50
N GLU A 5 29.46 8.14 42.22
CA GLU A 5 28.12 8.52 41.78
C GLU A 5 27.96 10.04 41.87
N TYR A 6 27.55 10.67 40.77
CA TYR A 6 27.18 12.08 40.73
C TYR A 6 25.87 12.26 41.51
N GLY A 7 25.86 13.22 42.45
CA GLY A 7 24.72 13.50 43.32
C GLY A 7 23.45 13.97 42.58
N PRO A 8 22.30 13.97 43.26
CA PRO A 8 21.00 14.26 42.65
C PRO A 8 20.94 15.69 42.11
N ASP A 9 20.34 15.84 40.92
CA ASP A 9 20.10 17.11 40.25
C ASP A 9 19.40 18.12 41.19
N LEU A 10 20.11 19.20 41.53
CA LEU A 10 19.70 20.25 42.48
C LEU A 10 18.86 21.35 41.83
N THR A 11 18.31 21.14 40.63
CA THR A 11 17.48 22.15 39.96
C THR A 11 16.18 22.43 40.75
N PRO A 12 15.96 23.68 41.23
CA PRO A 12 14.81 24.02 42.07
C PRO A 12 13.47 23.79 41.36
N PRO A 13 12.42 23.32 42.08
CA PRO A 13 11.13 22.95 41.46
C PRO A 13 10.47 24.09 40.67
N TRP A 14 10.63 25.34 41.12
CA TRP A 14 10.04 26.52 40.49
C TRP A 14 10.76 26.99 39.21
N LYS A 15 11.94 26.42 38.90
CA LYS A 15 12.67 26.64 37.63
C LYS A 15 12.44 25.52 36.61
N ARG A 16 11.68 24.47 36.95
CA ARG A 16 11.31 23.41 35.99
C ARG A 16 10.26 23.98 35.04
N GLN A 17 10.71 24.42 33.85
CA GLN A 17 9.79 24.78 32.77
C GLN A 17 8.91 23.58 32.47
N GLN A 18 7.60 23.73 32.66
CA GLN A 18 6.68 22.67 32.30
C GLN A 18 6.74 22.44 30.78
N PRO A 19 6.85 21.18 30.34
CA PRO A 19 6.81 20.86 28.93
C PRO A 19 5.49 21.36 28.33
N ALA A 20 5.56 22.04 27.18
CA ALA A 20 4.35 22.46 26.49
C ALA A 20 3.53 21.23 26.05
N PRO A 21 2.19 21.32 26.03
CA PRO A 21 1.34 20.28 25.48
C PRO A 21 1.82 19.88 24.08
N LYS A 22 1.90 18.57 23.84
CA LYS A 22 2.22 18.02 22.53
C LYS A 22 0.93 17.90 21.73
N VAL A 23 0.92 18.44 20.51
CA VAL A 23 -0.23 18.38 19.60
C VAL A 23 0.23 17.77 18.29
N ALA A 24 -0.52 16.80 17.77
CA ALA A 24 -0.25 16.21 16.47
C ALA A 24 -0.46 17.25 15.37
N ALA A 25 0.50 17.42 14.45
CA ALA A 25 0.38 18.30 13.30
C ALA A 25 -0.52 17.69 12.21
N GLU A 26 -1.79 17.45 12.56
CA GLU A 26 -2.81 16.90 11.67
C GLU A 26 -3.12 17.88 10.54
N ARG A 27 -3.53 17.34 9.38
CA ARG A 27 -3.91 18.16 8.23
C ARG A 27 -5.07 19.10 8.62
N ASP A 28 -5.02 20.32 8.12
CA ASP A 28 -5.98 21.40 8.38
C ASP A 28 -5.98 21.95 9.82
N LEU A 29 -5.10 21.45 10.70
CA LEU A 29 -4.85 22.08 12.00
C LEU A 29 -4.26 23.48 11.79
N VAL A 30 -4.91 24.50 12.33
CA VAL A 30 -4.43 25.88 12.25
C VAL A 30 -3.56 26.20 13.46
N VAL A 31 -2.32 26.60 13.19
CA VAL A 31 -1.36 27.01 14.21
C VAL A 31 -0.64 28.27 13.79
N GLU A 32 -0.07 28.96 14.77
CA GLU A 32 0.84 30.08 14.56
C GLU A 32 2.27 29.66 14.98
N GLU A 33 3.28 29.94 14.15
CA GLU A 33 4.67 29.70 14.53
C GLU A 33 5.18 30.82 15.44
N ALA A 34 5.75 30.44 16.59
CA ALA A 34 5.97 31.35 17.72
C ALA A 34 7.07 32.41 17.48
N ALA A 35 8.05 32.16 16.62
CA ALA A 35 9.12 33.12 16.35
C ALA A 35 8.74 34.16 15.29
N THR A 36 7.98 33.77 14.28
CA THR A 36 7.66 34.59 13.10
C THR A 36 6.22 35.08 13.07
N GLY A 37 5.34 34.56 13.93
CA GLY A 37 3.91 34.92 13.96
C GLY A 37 3.14 34.44 12.72
N PHE A 38 3.69 33.48 11.98
CA PHE A 38 3.04 32.98 10.76
C PHE A 38 1.91 32.03 11.13
N CYS A 39 0.68 32.44 10.85
CA CYS A 39 -0.53 31.65 11.07
C CYS A 39 -0.97 30.94 9.79
N GLY A 40 -1.16 29.63 9.86
CA GLY A 40 -1.59 28.83 8.73
C GLY A 40 -2.06 27.42 9.10
N ALA A 41 -2.76 26.79 8.17
CA ALA A 41 -3.22 25.41 8.27
C ALA A 41 -2.10 24.42 7.89
N VAL A 42 -1.96 23.33 8.62
CA VAL A 42 -1.01 22.26 8.29
C VAL A 42 -1.43 21.58 6.98
N VAL A 43 -0.55 21.63 5.99
CA VAL A 43 -0.77 20.97 4.69
C VAL A 43 -0.04 19.62 4.61
N ARG A 44 1.19 19.56 5.17
CA ARG A 44 1.99 18.33 5.20
C ARG A 44 3.07 18.36 6.29
N CYS A 45 3.48 17.18 6.73
CA CYS A 45 4.64 16.96 7.59
C CYS A 45 5.65 16.05 6.89
N GLU A 46 6.93 16.43 6.90
CA GLU A 46 7.99 15.76 6.14
C GLU A 46 9.22 15.51 7.02
N ARG A 47 10.05 14.53 6.63
CA ARG A 47 11.35 14.25 7.26
C ARG A 47 12.46 14.82 6.37
N THR A 48 13.29 15.69 6.94
CA THR A 48 14.50 16.23 6.32
C THR A 48 15.75 15.64 6.99
N ALA A 49 16.94 15.96 6.46
CA ALA A 49 18.21 15.56 7.06
C ALA A 49 18.40 16.14 8.47
N GLU A 50 17.79 17.28 8.78
CA GLU A 50 17.94 18.02 10.04
C GLU A 50 16.82 17.73 11.06
N GLY A 51 15.75 17.03 10.67
CA GLY A 51 14.65 16.69 11.57
C GLY A 51 13.31 16.57 10.86
N PHE A 52 12.21 16.76 11.60
CA PHE A 52 10.88 16.84 11.02
C PHE A 52 10.47 18.30 10.77
N THR A 53 9.79 18.54 9.67
CA THR A 53 9.26 19.86 9.31
C THR A 53 7.76 19.79 9.02
N VAL A 54 7.05 20.89 9.26
CA VAL A 54 5.65 21.09 8.91
C VAL A 54 5.53 22.22 7.90
N THR A 55 4.69 22.03 6.88
CA THR A 55 4.33 23.09 5.93
C THR A 55 2.98 23.67 6.33
N LEU A 56 2.94 24.99 6.54
CA LEU A 56 1.74 25.75 6.83
C LEU A 56 1.32 26.58 5.62
N GLU A 57 0.01 26.63 5.35
CA GLU A 57 -0.61 27.48 4.34
C GLU A 57 -1.43 28.59 5.02
N ASP A 58 -1.15 29.85 4.68
CA ASP A 58 -1.97 30.98 5.15
C ASP A 58 -3.26 31.15 4.33
N ARG A 59 -4.14 32.05 4.78
CA ARG A 59 -5.41 32.36 4.11
C ARG A 59 -5.29 32.90 2.68
N PHE A 60 -4.10 33.29 2.25
CA PHE A 60 -3.81 33.79 0.91
C PHE A 60 -3.10 32.74 0.04
N GLY A 61 -2.99 31.49 0.53
CA GLY A 61 -2.37 30.37 -0.17
C GLY A 61 -0.84 30.36 -0.09
N LYS A 62 -0.21 31.18 0.76
CA LYS A 62 1.25 31.20 0.89
C LYS A 62 1.73 30.03 1.76
N HIS A 63 2.70 29.28 1.26
CA HIS A 63 3.30 28.16 1.98
C HIS A 63 4.59 28.54 2.67
N ARG A 64 4.78 28.09 3.91
CA ARG A 64 6.05 28.19 4.63
C ARG A 64 6.34 26.91 5.41
N VAL A 65 7.61 26.55 5.47
CA VAL A 65 8.10 25.34 6.13
C VAL A 65 8.75 25.72 7.46
N PHE A 66 8.41 25.01 8.52
CA PHE A 66 8.94 25.23 9.87
C PHE A 66 9.39 23.91 10.50
N PRO A 67 10.50 23.90 11.26
CA PRO A 67 10.92 22.72 11.99
C PRO A 67 10.00 22.41 13.17
N LEU A 68 9.75 21.13 13.45
CA LEU A 68 8.99 20.68 14.61
C LEU A 68 9.84 20.76 15.89
N VAL A 69 10.07 21.97 16.38
CA VAL A 69 10.84 22.23 17.59
C VAL A 69 9.95 22.29 18.84
N PRO A 70 10.46 21.88 20.02
CA PRO A 70 9.77 22.05 21.29
C PRO A 70 9.30 23.50 21.48
N ARG A 71 8.03 23.68 21.83
CA ARG A 71 7.40 24.99 22.08
C ARG A 71 7.39 25.96 20.87
N GLY A 72 7.58 25.45 19.65
CA GLY A 72 7.70 26.27 18.45
C GLY A 72 6.39 26.88 17.93
N PHE A 73 5.24 26.51 18.48
CA PHE A 73 3.94 26.89 17.91
C PHE A 73 2.95 27.35 18.97
N LEU A 74 1.95 28.11 18.53
CA LEU A 74 0.77 28.50 19.27
C LEU A 74 -0.45 27.84 18.64
N LEU A 75 -1.26 27.19 19.47
CA LEU A 75 -2.60 26.72 19.10
C LEU A 75 -3.59 27.53 19.95
N GLU A 76 -4.48 28.28 19.29
CA GLU A 76 -5.43 29.18 19.97
C GLU A 76 -4.72 30.13 20.97
N GLY A 77 -3.54 30.64 20.60
CA GLY A 77 -2.73 31.53 21.43
C GLY A 77 -1.98 30.84 22.58
N ARG A 78 -2.06 29.51 22.72
CA ARG A 78 -1.35 28.73 23.75
C ARG A 78 -0.13 28.03 23.17
N VAL A 79 1.00 28.12 23.87
CA VAL A 79 2.25 27.47 23.44
C VAL A 79 2.10 25.95 23.44
N VAL A 80 2.34 25.34 22.29
CA VAL A 80 2.33 23.90 22.04
C VAL A 80 3.62 23.44 21.38
N THR A 81 3.91 22.15 21.51
CA THR A 81 4.92 21.48 20.68
C THR A 81 4.19 20.67 19.64
N LEU A 82 4.33 21.03 18.36
CA LEU A 82 3.84 20.17 17.30
C LEU A 82 4.70 18.91 17.20
N VAL A 83 4.04 17.77 17.17
CA VAL A 83 4.65 16.46 16.96
C VAL A 83 4.11 15.87 15.67
N ARG A 84 4.86 14.94 15.08
CA ARG A 84 4.39 14.16 13.94
C ARG A 84 3.01 13.56 14.29
N PRO A 85 2.01 13.64 13.39
CA PRO A 85 0.80 12.85 13.54
C PRO A 85 1.19 11.40 13.76
N ALA A 86 0.67 10.80 14.84
CA ALA A 86 0.63 9.35 14.88
C ALA A 86 -0.08 8.94 13.59
N ALA A 87 0.58 8.14 12.75
CA ALA A 87 -0.13 7.50 11.65
C ALA A 87 -1.40 6.94 12.28
N ALA A 88 -2.58 7.32 11.76
CA ALA A 88 -3.85 6.92 12.32
C ALA A 88 -3.75 5.43 12.60
N ALA A 89 -3.57 5.08 13.89
CA ALA A 89 -3.58 3.70 14.27
C ALA A 89 -4.99 3.26 13.92
N PRO A 90 -5.18 2.24 13.06
CA PRO A 90 -6.50 1.70 12.86
C PRO A 90 -7.08 1.46 14.25
N ALA A 91 -8.31 1.91 14.48
CA ALA A 91 -9.01 1.69 15.74
C ALA A 91 -8.74 0.24 16.20
N PRO A 92 -8.40 -0.01 17.47
CA PRO A 92 -8.02 -1.35 17.90
C PRO A 92 -9.15 -2.30 17.51
N PRO A 93 -8.88 -3.30 16.66
CA PRO A 93 -9.93 -4.21 16.25
C PRO A 93 -10.48 -4.89 17.50
N ARG A 94 -11.80 -4.84 17.65
CA ARG A 94 -12.52 -5.70 18.58
C ARG A 94 -12.41 -7.12 18.04
N GLY A 95 -11.41 -7.85 18.53
CA GLY A 95 -11.07 -9.21 18.11
C GLY A 95 -9.67 -9.28 17.49
N PRO A 96 -9.12 -10.48 17.26
CA PRO A 96 -7.91 -10.61 16.44
C PRO A 96 -8.19 -9.89 15.11
N GLY A 97 -7.47 -8.78 14.86
CA GLY A 97 -7.69 -7.96 13.68
C GLY A 97 -7.60 -8.83 12.43
N ARG A 98 -8.40 -8.55 11.41
CA ARG A 98 -8.23 -9.21 10.11
C ARG A 98 -7.44 -8.31 9.18
N THR A 99 -6.59 -8.88 8.32
CA THR A 99 -5.98 -8.17 7.19
C THR A 99 -7.03 -7.84 6.14
N ALA A 100 -6.68 -7.02 5.14
CA ALA A 100 -7.57 -6.70 4.02
C ALA A 100 -7.95 -7.95 3.20
N SER A 101 -7.13 -8.99 3.18
CA SER A 101 -7.42 -10.30 2.58
C SER A 101 -8.35 -11.17 3.44
N GLY A 102 -8.56 -10.81 4.71
CA GLY A 102 -9.43 -11.52 5.64
C GLY A 102 -8.72 -12.50 6.57
N SER A 103 -7.41 -12.67 6.42
CA SER A 103 -6.53 -13.45 7.31
C SER A 103 -6.47 -12.87 8.71
N VAL A 104 -6.04 -13.67 9.69
CA VAL A 104 -5.79 -13.19 11.05
C VAL A 104 -4.53 -12.31 11.04
N ALA A 105 -4.68 -11.03 11.36
CA ALA A 105 -3.57 -10.11 11.52
C ALA A 105 -2.67 -10.59 12.67
N VAL A 106 -1.36 -10.41 12.49
CA VAL A 106 -0.33 -10.71 13.49
C VAL A 106 0.33 -9.39 13.89
N PRO A 107 -0.24 -8.64 14.86
CA PRO A 107 0.29 -7.34 15.25
C PRO A 107 1.75 -7.46 15.74
N GLY A 108 2.64 -6.66 15.16
CA GLY A 108 4.06 -6.66 15.52
C GLY A 108 4.91 -7.74 14.85
N ALA A 109 4.35 -8.54 13.94
CA ALA A 109 5.16 -9.38 13.06
C ALA A 109 6.10 -8.50 12.23
N ARG A 110 7.40 -8.77 12.31
CA ARG A 110 8.37 -8.16 11.38
C ARG A 110 8.21 -8.84 10.02
N ALA A 111 8.23 -8.05 8.95
CA ALA A 111 8.31 -8.60 7.59
C ALA A 111 9.49 -9.58 7.52
N ARG A 112 9.25 -10.78 6.97
CA ARG A 112 10.31 -11.77 6.82
C ARG A 112 11.32 -11.27 5.79
N VAL A 113 12.55 -11.79 5.85
CA VAL A 113 13.48 -11.66 4.72
C VAL A 113 12.76 -12.23 3.50
N ALA A 114 12.81 -11.50 2.39
CA ALA A 114 12.16 -11.91 1.17
C ALA A 114 12.60 -13.35 0.84
N ARG A 115 11.62 -14.25 0.70
CA ARG A 115 11.81 -15.58 0.11
C ARG A 115 12.43 -15.40 -1.27
N GLU A 116 12.99 -16.47 -1.82
CA GLU A 116 13.40 -16.43 -3.23
C GLU A 116 12.21 -16.52 -4.18
N SER A 117 11.07 -17.07 -3.73
CA SER A 117 9.82 -17.13 -4.51
C SER A 117 9.24 -15.75 -4.84
N ARG A 118 8.57 -15.64 -5.99
CA ARG A 118 7.98 -14.40 -6.51
C ARG A 118 6.59 -14.62 -7.09
N ILE A 119 5.77 -13.58 -7.05
CA ILE A 119 4.55 -13.49 -7.86
C ILE A 119 4.78 -12.40 -8.92
N TYR A 120 4.56 -12.74 -10.18
CA TYR A 120 4.46 -11.76 -11.27
C TYR A 120 2.99 -11.53 -11.62
N VAL A 121 2.65 -10.29 -11.95
CA VAL A 121 1.33 -9.92 -12.45
C VAL A 121 1.46 -9.21 -13.79
N GLU A 122 0.45 -9.25 -14.63
CA GLU A 122 0.55 -8.71 -15.99
C GLU A 122 0.78 -7.20 -16.03
N GLY A 123 0.14 -6.44 -15.14
CA GLY A 123 0.18 -5.00 -15.18
C GLY A 123 0.41 -4.32 -13.83
N ARG A 124 0.65 -3.01 -13.90
CA ARG A 124 0.81 -2.17 -12.70
C ARG A 124 -0.46 -2.11 -11.85
N HIS A 125 -1.64 -2.09 -12.47
CA HIS A 125 -2.91 -2.02 -11.73
C HIS A 125 -3.12 -3.30 -10.91
N ASP A 126 -2.76 -4.46 -11.46
CA ASP A 126 -2.76 -5.73 -10.76
C ASP A 126 -1.87 -5.71 -9.53
N ALA A 127 -0.63 -5.22 -9.69
CA ALA A 127 0.32 -5.14 -8.59
C ALA A 127 -0.20 -4.20 -7.49
N GLU A 128 -0.78 -3.06 -7.86
CA GLU A 128 -1.37 -2.11 -6.91
C GLU A 128 -2.60 -2.69 -6.20
N LEU A 129 -3.43 -3.49 -6.89
CA LEU A 129 -4.58 -4.17 -6.28
C LEU A 129 -4.15 -5.30 -5.34
N VAL A 130 -3.17 -6.09 -5.76
CA VAL A 130 -2.60 -7.18 -4.95
C VAL A 130 -1.98 -6.60 -3.68
N GLU A 131 -1.21 -5.52 -3.80
CA GLU A 131 -0.64 -4.83 -2.64
C GLU A 131 -1.73 -4.28 -1.71
N ARG A 132 -2.81 -3.69 -2.24
CA ARG A 132 -3.92 -3.13 -1.46
C ARG A 132 -4.63 -4.17 -0.59
N VAL A 133 -4.78 -5.40 -1.09
CA VAL A 133 -5.60 -6.44 -0.43
C VAL A 133 -4.76 -7.50 0.28
N TRP A 134 -3.63 -7.93 -0.30
CA TRP A 134 -2.79 -9.00 0.25
C TRP A 134 -1.40 -8.55 0.71
N GLY A 135 -1.04 -7.26 0.58
CA GLY A 135 0.30 -6.79 0.90
C GLY A 135 0.76 -7.10 2.34
N ASP A 136 -0.17 -7.07 3.30
CA ASP A 136 0.12 -7.45 4.70
C ASP A 136 0.51 -8.94 4.83
N ASP A 137 -0.27 -9.82 4.20
CA ASP A 137 -0.05 -11.26 4.19
C ASP A 137 1.26 -11.61 3.46
N LEU A 138 1.49 -11.02 2.29
CA LEU A 138 2.68 -11.24 1.47
C LEU A 138 3.96 -10.82 2.19
N ARG A 139 3.94 -9.71 2.94
CA ARG A 139 5.09 -9.27 3.76
C ARG A 139 5.36 -10.21 4.93
N ILE A 140 4.33 -10.83 5.51
CA ILE A 140 4.51 -11.89 6.52
C ILE A 140 5.15 -13.12 5.89
N GLU A 141 4.71 -13.49 4.70
CA GLU A 141 5.22 -14.66 3.97
C GLU A 141 6.57 -14.41 3.28
N GLY A 142 7.04 -13.16 3.22
CA GLY A 142 8.26 -12.76 2.53
C GLY A 142 8.15 -12.89 1.01
N VAL A 143 6.94 -12.84 0.44
CA VAL A 143 6.71 -12.95 -1.00
C VAL A 143 6.70 -11.55 -1.60
N VAL A 144 7.41 -11.36 -2.71
CA VAL A 144 7.45 -10.10 -3.45
C VAL A 144 6.60 -10.23 -4.70
N VAL A 145 5.86 -9.16 -5.02
CA VAL A 145 5.07 -9.01 -6.24
C VAL A 145 5.77 -8.05 -7.18
N GLU A 146 5.95 -8.47 -8.42
CA GLU A 146 6.51 -7.68 -9.51
C GLU A 146 5.51 -7.66 -10.67
N TYR A 147 5.54 -6.64 -11.52
CA TYR A 147 4.67 -6.61 -12.72
C TYR A 147 5.49 -6.81 -14.00
N LEU A 148 4.84 -7.38 -15.00
CA LEU A 148 5.37 -7.60 -16.34
C LEU A 148 5.08 -6.38 -17.24
N GLU A 149 5.80 -6.26 -18.35
CA GLU A 149 5.42 -5.36 -19.45
C GLU A 149 4.67 -6.13 -20.55
N GLY A 150 3.87 -7.12 -20.12
CA GLY A 150 3.13 -8.05 -20.97
C GLY A 150 3.62 -9.50 -20.85
N VAL A 151 2.74 -10.45 -21.21
CA VAL A 151 3.03 -11.89 -21.07
C VAL A 151 4.12 -12.40 -22.03
N ASP A 152 4.46 -11.65 -23.08
CA ASP A 152 5.43 -12.07 -24.10
C ASP A 152 6.84 -12.29 -23.52
N ASP A 153 7.19 -11.55 -22.47
CA ASP A 153 8.50 -11.65 -21.81
C ASP A 153 8.57 -12.79 -20.79
N LEU A 154 7.45 -13.44 -20.51
CA LEU A 154 7.36 -14.45 -19.46
C LEU A 154 8.36 -15.62 -19.63
N PRO A 155 8.61 -16.16 -20.83
CA PRO A 155 9.64 -17.20 -21.00
C PRO A 155 11.04 -16.75 -20.59
N ALA A 156 11.45 -15.55 -20.99
CA ALA A 156 12.77 -15.01 -20.64
C ALA A 156 12.89 -14.72 -19.13
N ILE A 157 11.79 -14.30 -18.50
CA ILE A 157 11.71 -14.10 -17.05
C ILE A 157 11.82 -15.44 -16.33
N VAL A 158 11.13 -16.48 -16.80
CA VAL A 158 11.24 -17.83 -16.22
C VAL A 158 12.67 -18.36 -16.33
N ASP A 159 13.30 -18.22 -17.49
CA ASP A 159 14.68 -18.66 -17.72
C ASP A 159 15.68 -17.93 -16.82
N SER A 160 15.56 -16.60 -16.74
CA SER A 160 16.45 -15.75 -15.92
C SER A 160 16.19 -15.91 -14.43
N PHE A 161 14.93 -16.12 -14.05
CA PHE A 161 14.58 -16.45 -12.68
C PHE A 161 15.24 -17.79 -12.36
N ALA A 162 15.07 -18.85 -13.14
CA ALA A 162 15.47 -20.24 -12.81
C ALA A 162 14.71 -20.82 -11.58
N PRO A 163 13.38 -21.02 -11.69
CA PRO A 163 12.57 -21.60 -10.62
C PRO A 163 13.05 -23.00 -10.20
N GLY A 164 12.93 -23.29 -8.90
CA GLY A 164 13.41 -24.54 -8.31
C GLY A 164 12.76 -24.86 -6.96
N PRO A 165 13.19 -25.94 -6.28
CA PRO A 165 12.73 -26.27 -4.94
C PRO A 165 13.00 -25.12 -3.97
N GLY A 166 11.96 -24.63 -3.29
CA GLY A 166 12.06 -23.48 -2.38
C GLY A 166 12.12 -22.11 -3.07
N ARG A 167 12.08 -22.08 -4.40
CA ARG A 167 12.18 -20.89 -5.24
C ARG A 167 11.16 -20.94 -6.38
N ARG A 168 9.90 -20.72 -6.02
CA ARG A 168 8.75 -20.89 -6.91
C ARG A 168 8.36 -19.57 -7.57
N LEU A 169 7.84 -19.66 -8.79
CA LEU A 169 7.34 -18.52 -9.56
C LEU A 169 5.83 -18.65 -9.77
N GLY A 170 5.06 -17.75 -9.17
CA GLY A 170 3.64 -17.59 -9.46
C GLY A 170 3.44 -16.48 -10.49
N VAL A 171 2.49 -16.63 -11.39
CA VAL A 171 2.16 -15.62 -12.42
C VAL A 171 0.65 -15.47 -12.53
N LEU A 172 0.15 -14.25 -12.38
CA LEU A 172 -1.24 -13.88 -12.65
C LEU A 172 -1.33 -13.12 -13.97
N VAL A 173 -2.17 -13.60 -14.89
CA VAL A 173 -2.37 -13.03 -16.22
C VAL A 173 -3.84 -12.64 -16.40
N ASP A 174 -4.09 -11.55 -17.11
CA ASP A 174 -5.44 -11.10 -17.45
C ASP A 174 -5.99 -11.99 -18.58
N HIS A 175 -7.30 -12.24 -18.55
CA HIS A 175 -8.03 -12.82 -19.66
C HIS A 175 -7.43 -14.12 -20.25
N LEU A 176 -6.88 -14.99 -19.40
CA LEU A 176 -6.23 -16.24 -19.79
C LEU A 176 -7.25 -17.29 -20.27
N LEU A 177 -7.59 -17.24 -21.56
CA LEU A 177 -8.56 -18.15 -22.19
C LEU A 177 -7.91 -19.19 -23.12
N PRO A 178 -8.45 -20.41 -23.20
CA PRO A 178 -7.97 -21.41 -24.16
C PRO A 178 -7.94 -20.89 -25.59
N GLY A 179 -6.82 -21.17 -26.28
CA GLY A 179 -6.62 -20.78 -27.69
C GLY A 179 -6.09 -19.37 -27.91
N THR A 180 -5.89 -18.56 -26.88
CA THR A 180 -5.25 -17.24 -27.01
C THR A 180 -3.72 -17.36 -27.13
N LYS A 181 -3.03 -16.24 -27.38
CA LYS A 181 -1.56 -16.20 -27.41
C LYS A 181 -1.02 -16.41 -25.99
N GLU A 182 -1.65 -15.75 -25.04
CA GLU A 182 -1.38 -15.74 -23.60
C GLU A 182 -1.41 -17.18 -23.06
N HIS A 183 -2.45 -17.95 -23.41
CA HIS A 183 -2.57 -19.36 -23.02
C HIS A 183 -1.41 -20.21 -23.56
N ARG A 184 -1.04 -20.03 -24.83
CA ARG A 184 0.08 -20.77 -25.44
C ARG A 184 1.44 -20.38 -24.87
N ILE A 185 1.59 -19.21 -24.27
CA ILE A 185 2.81 -18.82 -23.57
C ILE A 185 2.82 -19.43 -22.17
N ALA A 186 1.69 -19.32 -21.45
CA ALA A 186 1.51 -19.92 -20.13
C ALA A 186 1.79 -21.44 -20.13
N GLU A 187 1.27 -22.18 -21.12
CA GLU A 187 1.48 -23.63 -21.26
C GLU A 187 2.95 -24.01 -21.44
N ARG A 188 3.77 -23.15 -22.07
CA ARG A 188 5.19 -23.44 -22.31
C ARG A 188 6.05 -23.30 -21.07
N VAL A 189 5.67 -22.42 -20.16
CA VAL A 189 6.48 -22.08 -18.99
C VAL A 189 5.99 -22.75 -17.71
N THR A 190 4.74 -23.19 -17.68
CA THR A 190 4.15 -23.87 -16.52
C THR A 190 4.87 -25.19 -16.25
N GLY A 191 5.12 -25.50 -14.98
CA GLY A 191 5.79 -26.72 -14.55
C GLY A 191 5.84 -26.84 -13.03
N ASP A 192 6.64 -27.78 -12.51
CA ASP A 192 6.65 -28.13 -11.08
C ASP A 192 6.96 -26.95 -10.13
N HIS A 193 7.65 -25.92 -10.63
CA HIS A 193 8.06 -24.73 -9.88
C HIS A 193 7.55 -23.41 -10.47
N VAL A 194 6.71 -23.48 -11.52
CA VAL A 194 6.07 -22.31 -12.15
C VAL A 194 4.58 -22.56 -12.26
N LEU A 195 3.78 -21.69 -11.63
CA LEU A 195 2.33 -21.71 -11.75
C LEU A 195 1.87 -20.44 -12.47
N VAL A 196 1.23 -20.61 -13.62
CA VAL A 196 0.55 -19.52 -14.33
C VAL A 196 -0.95 -19.72 -14.19
N VAL A 197 -1.62 -18.71 -13.63
CA VAL A 197 -3.07 -18.65 -13.57
C VAL A 197 -3.57 -17.35 -14.18
N GLY A 198 -4.86 -17.28 -14.48
CA GLY A 198 -5.47 -16.04 -14.89
C GLY A 198 -6.91 -15.91 -14.45
N HIS A 199 -7.42 -14.69 -14.56
CA HIS A 199 -8.80 -14.37 -14.25
C HIS A 199 -9.64 -14.19 -15.52
N PRO A 200 -10.97 -14.39 -15.47
CA PRO A 200 -11.82 -14.38 -16.66
C PRO A 200 -12.08 -12.95 -17.20
N TYR A 201 -11.65 -11.92 -16.47
CA TYR A 201 -11.90 -10.53 -16.83
C TYR A 201 -11.01 -10.05 -17.95
N VAL A 202 -11.53 -9.07 -18.71
CA VAL A 202 -10.78 -8.39 -19.78
C VAL A 202 -9.63 -7.57 -19.21
N ASP A 203 -9.82 -7.04 -18.01
CA ASP A 203 -8.84 -6.24 -17.27
C ASP A 203 -9.15 -6.33 -15.77
N VAL A 204 -8.13 -6.20 -14.93
CA VAL A 204 -8.26 -6.24 -13.46
C VAL A 204 -9.29 -5.26 -12.88
N TRP A 205 -9.61 -4.16 -13.57
CA TRP A 205 -10.69 -3.26 -13.15
C TRP A 205 -11.99 -4.02 -12.91
N GLN A 206 -12.35 -4.96 -13.78
CA GLN A 206 -13.58 -5.76 -13.68
C GLN A 206 -13.59 -6.71 -12.47
N ALA A 207 -12.45 -6.99 -11.86
CA ALA A 207 -12.38 -7.80 -10.66
C ALA A 207 -12.84 -7.07 -9.40
N VAL A 208 -13.02 -5.74 -9.46
CA VAL A 208 -13.64 -4.96 -8.38
C VAL A 208 -15.15 -5.00 -8.54
N LYS A 209 -15.87 -5.35 -7.47
CA LYS A 209 -17.33 -5.46 -7.48
C LYS A 209 -17.98 -4.13 -7.84
N PRO A 210 -18.97 -4.12 -8.75
CA PRO A 210 -19.77 -2.93 -9.07
C PRO A 210 -20.31 -2.20 -7.83
N ALA A 211 -20.73 -2.95 -6.81
CA ALA A 211 -21.28 -2.42 -5.57
C ALA A 211 -20.27 -1.54 -4.79
N ALA A 212 -18.98 -1.87 -4.80
CA ALA A 212 -17.94 -1.06 -4.17
C ALA A 212 -17.80 0.31 -4.84
N LEU A 213 -18.02 0.36 -6.17
CA LEU A 213 -17.95 1.58 -6.97
C LEU A 213 -19.27 2.35 -7.04
N GLY A 214 -20.34 1.82 -6.44
CA GLY A 214 -21.69 2.38 -6.55
C GLY A 214 -22.25 2.37 -7.98
N ILE A 215 -21.77 1.45 -8.84
CA ILE A 215 -22.28 1.27 -10.21
C ILE A 215 -23.15 0.01 -10.29
N PRO A 216 -24.17 -0.04 -11.17
CA PRO A 216 -25.05 -1.20 -11.27
C PRO A 216 -24.34 -2.44 -11.83
N ALA A 217 -23.43 -2.25 -12.79
CA ALA A 217 -22.60 -3.27 -13.40
C ALA A 217 -21.44 -2.62 -14.16
N TRP A 218 -20.38 -3.38 -14.44
CA TRP A 218 -19.38 -2.97 -15.42
C TRP A 218 -20.01 -2.86 -16.80
N PRO A 219 -19.74 -1.77 -17.56
CA PRO A 219 -20.31 -1.62 -18.89
C PRO A 219 -19.67 -2.60 -19.88
N ALA A 220 -20.49 -3.10 -20.81
CA ALA A 220 -19.99 -3.86 -21.94
C ALA A 220 -19.28 -2.93 -22.94
N VAL A 221 -18.00 -3.19 -23.18
CA VAL A 221 -17.21 -2.48 -24.20
C VAL A 221 -17.11 -3.35 -25.45
N PRO A 222 -17.57 -2.88 -26.63
CA PRO A 222 -17.47 -3.60 -27.88
C PRO A 222 -16.03 -3.95 -28.24
N ARG A 223 -15.86 -5.08 -28.93
CA ARG A 223 -14.55 -5.46 -29.50
C ARG A 223 -14.09 -4.38 -30.49
N GLY A 224 -12.80 -4.04 -30.42
CA GLY A 224 -12.18 -3.00 -31.25
C GLY A 224 -12.09 -1.62 -30.59
N GLU A 225 -12.75 -1.41 -29.45
CA GLU A 225 -12.56 -0.23 -28.61
C GLU A 225 -11.52 -0.51 -27.50
N VAL A 226 -10.67 0.47 -27.18
CA VAL A 226 -9.76 0.39 -26.02
C VAL A 226 -10.62 0.25 -24.76
N TRP A 227 -10.50 -0.90 -24.09
CA TRP A 227 -11.44 -1.30 -23.04
C TRP A 227 -11.56 -0.27 -21.91
N LYS A 228 -10.44 0.19 -21.35
CA LYS A 228 -10.41 1.18 -20.24
C LYS A 228 -11.08 2.51 -20.61
N GLU A 229 -10.80 3.02 -21.81
CA GLU A 229 -11.42 4.25 -22.29
C GLU A 229 -12.92 4.06 -22.52
N GLY A 230 -13.31 2.92 -23.08
CA GLY A 230 -14.72 2.58 -23.32
C GLY A 230 -15.52 2.42 -22.05
N VAL A 231 -14.91 1.94 -20.97
CA VAL A 231 -15.49 1.94 -19.62
C VAL A 231 -15.68 3.37 -19.13
N CYS A 232 -14.63 4.21 -19.17
CA CYS A 232 -14.71 5.60 -18.74
C CYS A 232 -15.86 6.34 -19.44
N ARG A 233 -15.96 6.25 -20.78
CA ARG A 233 -17.04 6.88 -21.56
C ARG A 233 -18.43 6.44 -21.11
N ARG A 234 -18.63 5.15 -20.89
CA ARG A 234 -19.95 4.58 -20.54
C ARG A 234 -20.36 4.87 -19.10
N LEU A 235 -19.40 4.99 -18.19
CA LEU A 235 -19.65 5.40 -16.80
C LEU A 235 -19.70 6.93 -16.63
N GLY A 236 -19.53 7.70 -17.71
CA GLY A 236 -19.50 9.16 -17.67
C GLY A 236 -18.28 9.73 -16.93
N TRP A 237 -17.20 8.94 -16.82
CA TRP A 237 -15.94 9.39 -16.25
C TRP A 237 -15.08 10.06 -17.33
N PRO A 238 -14.23 11.04 -16.96
CA PRO A 238 -13.19 11.52 -17.86
C PRO A 238 -12.38 10.35 -18.43
N VAL A 239 -11.97 10.43 -19.69
CA VAL A 239 -11.08 9.45 -20.33
C VAL A 239 -9.65 9.71 -19.85
N ASP A 240 -9.42 9.36 -18.60
CA ASP A 240 -8.15 9.46 -17.87
C ASP A 240 -7.97 8.15 -17.10
N THR A 241 -7.22 7.23 -17.69
CA THR A 241 -7.02 5.89 -17.13
C THR A 241 -6.35 5.92 -15.75
N PRO A 242 -5.27 6.70 -15.50
CA PRO A 242 -4.72 6.86 -14.16
C PRO A 242 -5.72 7.40 -13.13
N ALA A 243 -6.53 8.41 -13.47
CA ALA A 243 -7.52 8.96 -12.53
C ALA A 243 -8.67 7.98 -12.26
N ALA A 244 -9.13 7.28 -13.29
CA ALA A 244 -10.14 6.23 -13.16
C ALA A 244 -9.62 5.07 -12.29
N TRP A 245 -8.37 4.65 -12.48
CA TRP A 245 -7.78 3.61 -11.63
C TRP A 245 -7.67 4.05 -10.16
N LYS A 246 -7.21 5.28 -9.88
CA LYS A 246 -7.21 5.83 -8.52
C LYS A 246 -8.59 5.81 -7.88
N ARG A 247 -9.63 6.17 -8.64
CA ARG A 247 -11.02 6.09 -8.20
C ARG A 247 -11.43 4.65 -7.88
N ILE A 248 -11.06 3.69 -8.72
CA ILE A 248 -11.38 2.28 -8.53
C ILE A 248 -10.68 1.71 -7.29
N LEU A 249 -9.36 1.90 -7.19
CA LEU A 249 -8.55 1.39 -6.08
C LEU A 249 -8.95 1.99 -4.73
N ALA A 250 -9.38 3.26 -4.71
CA ALA A 250 -9.88 3.92 -3.51
C ALA A 250 -11.20 3.33 -2.98
N ALA A 251 -11.97 2.63 -3.81
CA ALA A 251 -13.21 1.98 -3.42
C ALA A 251 -13.02 0.55 -2.87
N VAL A 252 -11.81 -0.01 -2.96
CA VAL A 252 -11.49 -1.35 -2.46
C VAL A 252 -10.95 -1.23 -1.05
N ASP A 253 -11.69 -1.67 -0.05
CA ASP A 253 -11.24 -1.73 1.34
C ASP A 253 -10.66 -3.09 1.73
N GLY A 254 -11.11 -4.15 1.06
CA GLY A 254 -10.52 -5.49 1.20
C GLY A 254 -11.16 -6.52 0.28
N TRP A 255 -10.92 -7.81 0.58
CA TRP A 255 -11.34 -8.95 -0.23
C TRP A 255 -12.83 -8.97 -0.57
N LYS A 256 -13.68 -8.42 0.31
CA LYS A 256 -15.14 -8.38 0.11
C LYS A 256 -15.55 -7.55 -1.10
N ASP A 257 -14.72 -6.60 -1.51
CA ASP A 257 -14.96 -5.70 -2.62
C ASP A 257 -14.46 -6.29 -3.95
N LEU A 258 -13.88 -7.49 -3.93
CA LEU A 258 -13.38 -8.18 -5.11
C LEU A 258 -14.26 -9.38 -5.47
N GLU A 259 -14.28 -9.69 -6.75
CA GLU A 259 -14.96 -10.87 -7.28
C GLU A 259 -14.22 -12.17 -6.89
N PRO A 260 -14.96 -13.25 -6.55
CA PRO A 260 -14.37 -14.51 -6.08
C PRO A 260 -13.37 -15.14 -7.06
N GLU A 261 -13.58 -14.95 -8.37
CA GLU A 261 -12.72 -15.51 -9.41
C GLU A 261 -11.30 -14.93 -9.37
N LEU A 262 -11.12 -13.66 -8.98
CA LEU A 262 -9.79 -13.11 -8.73
C LEU A 262 -9.23 -13.61 -7.40
N LEU A 263 -10.05 -13.61 -6.34
CA LEU A 263 -9.62 -14.02 -5.00
C LEU A 263 -9.01 -15.43 -5.02
N GLY A 264 -9.73 -16.39 -5.58
CA GLY A 264 -9.27 -17.79 -5.63
C GLY A 264 -7.97 -17.96 -6.43
N ARG A 265 -7.76 -17.15 -7.49
CA ARG A 265 -6.54 -17.20 -8.30
C ARG A 265 -5.33 -16.64 -7.55
N VAL A 266 -5.51 -15.55 -6.81
CA VAL A 266 -4.44 -14.97 -5.99
C VAL A 266 -4.11 -15.88 -4.80
N GLU A 267 -5.11 -16.46 -4.15
CA GLU A 267 -4.93 -17.44 -3.07
C GLU A 267 -4.17 -18.68 -3.56
N GLU A 268 -4.54 -19.23 -4.71
CA GLU A 268 -3.86 -20.36 -5.36
C GLU A 268 -2.36 -20.06 -5.62
N LEU A 269 -2.05 -18.84 -6.07
CA LEU A 269 -0.67 -18.39 -6.26
C LEU A 269 0.09 -18.26 -4.94
N ILE A 270 -0.53 -17.67 -3.91
CA ILE A 270 0.09 -17.50 -2.59
C ILE A 270 0.40 -18.87 -1.99
N ASP A 271 -0.56 -19.80 -2.00
CA ASP A 271 -0.37 -21.16 -1.52
C ASP A 271 0.80 -21.83 -2.26
N PHE A 272 0.81 -21.74 -3.59
CA PHE A 272 1.87 -22.31 -4.41
C PHE A 272 3.26 -21.77 -4.04
N VAL A 273 3.44 -20.44 -3.97
CA VAL A 273 4.76 -19.83 -3.75
C VAL A 273 5.25 -19.93 -2.31
N THR A 274 4.34 -20.21 -1.36
CA THR A 274 4.64 -20.36 0.07
C THR A 274 4.81 -21.80 0.52
N LEU A 275 4.51 -22.79 -0.34
CA LEU A 275 4.77 -24.21 -0.09
C LEU A 275 6.19 -24.40 0.47
N PRO A 276 6.36 -25.07 1.61
CA PRO A 276 7.68 -25.34 2.16
C PRO A 276 8.47 -26.14 1.12
N GLY A 277 9.62 -25.59 0.70
CA GLY A 277 10.58 -26.33 -0.12
C GLY A 277 10.93 -27.61 0.65
N GLY A 278 10.72 -28.77 0.03
CA GLY A 278 11.01 -30.06 0.66
C GLY A 278 12.38 -30.00 1.32
N ALA A 279 12.43 -30.32 2.62
CA ALA A 279 13.69 -30.50 3.31
C ALA A 279 14.50 -31.52 2.51
N GLY A 280 15.61 -31.07 1.92
CA GLY A 280 16.59 -31.97 1.33
C GLY A 280 17.00 -32.96 2.40
N ALA A 281 16.74 -34.24 2.13
CA ALA A 281 17.40 -35.36 2.78
C ALA A 281 18.87 -35.41 2.36
#